data_AF-G2YRC5-F1
#
_entry.id   AF-G2YRC5-F1
#
_cell.length_a   1.000
_cell.length_b   1.000
_cell.length_c   1.000
_cell.angle_alpha   90.00
_cell.angle_beta   90.00
_cell.angle_gamma   90.00
#
_symmetry.space_group_name_H-M   'P 1'
#
loop_
_entity.id
_entity.type
_entity.pdbx_description
1 polymer ?
#
loop_
_entity_poly.entity_id
_entity_poly.type
_entity_poly.pdbx_seq_one_letter_code
_entity_poly.pdbx_strand_id
1 'polypeptide(L)'
;MSRILTDRIRIEPEEIEPEDLFQSSLSSLFPDDIQNQHGDKDQRIIYTSPTLGEIVLELSSPAGEKGRLLFAHYLWNAGLQLAEFFEEGDGKRGGRERWEVTGERVLEVGSGTGLAGIVAALMGAEEVILSDYPDENVLANLTTNVAKNIEVNGFGDVKVQGHEWGVLTDGFSMENKERFSRVIASDCLWMPWQHGNLLRSIRWFLKEDGRAWICAGFHTGRELMRGFFEEENLTAAGLEIETIYERDANGVEREWVADRGAEDRDAIARKRWLVIAVLRRR
;
A
#
# COMPACT_ATOMS: atom_id res chain seq x y z
N MET A 1 11.18 17.10 16.97
CA MET A 1 9.89 17.34 16.29
C MET A 1 9.22 15.99 16.12
N SER A 2 7.93 15.88 16.43
CA SER A 2 7.13 14.71 16.04
C SER A 2 7.17 14.62 14.51
N ARG A 3 7.58 13.48 13.95
CA ARG A 3 7.66 13.30 12.50
C ARG A 3 6.31 12.83 11.98
N ILE A 4 5.77 13.49 10.96
CA ILE A 4 4.54 13.10 10.29
C ILE A 4 4.90 12.16 9.13
N LEU A 5 4.06 11.17 8.84
CA LEU A 5 4.26 10.19 7.77
C LEU A 5 4.57 10.86 6.41
N THR A 6 3.89 11.96 6.11
CA THR A 6 4.03 12.71 4.85
C THR A 6 5.32 13.52 4.76
N ASP A 7 6.06 13.72 5.86
CA ASP A 7 7.38 14.38 5.84
C ASP A 7 8.44 13.52 5.12
N ARG A 8 8.09 12.29 4.74
CA ARG A 8 8.93 11.37 3.99
C ARG A 8 8.98 11.65 2.51
N ILE A 9 8.09 12.48 1.98
CA ILE A 9 7.99 12.70 0.55
C ILE A 9 8.20 14.15 0.16
N ARG A 10 8.71 14.33 -1.04
CA ARG A 10 8.74 15.61 -1.76
C ARG A 10 8.27 15.35 -3.19
N ILE A 11 7.61 16.33 -3.79
CA ILE A 11 7.05 16.25 -5.14
C ILE A 11 7.91 17.11 -6.05
N GLU A 12 8.26 16.61 -7.24
CA GLU A 12 9.07 17.32 -8.23
C GLU A 12 8.44 17.28 -9.64
N PRO A 13 8.53 18.35 -10.46
CA PRO A 13 8.97 19.67 -10.06
C PRO A 13 8.04 20.23 -8.98
N GLU A 14 8.58 21.07 -8.10
CA GLU A 14 7.77 21.86 -7.18
C GLU A 14 7.01 22.87 -8.04
N GLU A 15 5.84 22.50 -8.56
CA GLU A 15 5.02 23.41 -9.35
C GLU A 15 4.55 24.53 -8.43
N ILE A 16 4.93 25.76 -8.78
CA ILE A 16 4.52 26.99 -8.09
C ILE A 16 3.31 27.55 -8.83
N GLU A 17 2.31 26.71 -9.11
CA GLU A 17 1.02 27.24 -9.55
C GLU A 17 0.28 27.81 -8.31
N PRO A 18 -0.47 28.91 -8.44
CA PRO A 18 -1.16 29.53 -7.31
C PRO A 18 -2.06 28.56 -6.53
N GLU A 19 -2.65 27.59 -7.22
CA GLU A 19 -3.50 26.53 -6.68
C GLU A 19 -2.72 25.56 -5.77
N ASP A 20 -1.46 25.24 -6.11
CA ASP A 20 -0.59 24.36 -5.31
C ASP A 20 -0.04 25.07 -4.08
N LEU A 21 0.26 26.37 -4.20
CA LEU A 21 0.54 27.24 -3.05
C LEU A 21 -0.66 27.31 -2.11
N PHE A 22 -1.87 27.42 -2.66
CA PHE A 22 -3.10 27.39 -1.86
C PHE A 22 -3.27 26.03 -1.17
N GLN A 23 -3.19 24.91 -1.90
CA GLN A 23 -3.34 23.57 -1.32
C GLN A 23 -2.27 23.25 -0.27
N SER A 24 -1.00 23.54 -0.53
CA SER A 24 0.06 23.35 0.46
C SER A 24 -0.15 24.23 1.69
N SER A 25 -0.63 25.47 1.53
CA SER A 25 -0.97 26.34 2.67
C SER A 25 -2.18 25.85 3.48
N LEU A 26 -3.10 25.08 2.89
CA LEU A 26 -4.23 24.50 3.61
C LEU A 26 -3.76 23.57 4.73
N SER A 27 -2.66 22.83 4.55
CA SER A 27 -2.09 21.99 5.61
C SER A 27 -1.61 22.79 6.83
N SER A 28 -1.16 24.03 6.61
CA SER A 28 -0.78 24.96 7.68
C SER A 28 -1.98 25.60 8.36
N LEU A 29 -3.09 25.79 7.64
CA LEU A 29 -4.34 26.36 8.14
C LEU A 29 -5.24 25.33 8.82
N PHE A 30 -5.18 24.09 8.36
CA PHE A 30 -5.98 22.95 8.80
C PHE A 30 -5.04 21.78 9.11
N PRO A 31 -4.32 21.82 10.25
CA PRO A 31 -3.34 20.78 10.60
C PRO A 31 -3.96 19.39 10.81
N ASP A 32 -5.28 19.33 11.01
CA ASP A 32 -6.04 18.08 11.08
C ASP A 32 -6.42 17.52 9.69
N ASP A 33 -6.27 18.30 8.62
CA ASP A 33 -6.52 17.93 7.24
C ASP A 33 -5.24 17.36 6.60
N ILE A 34 -4.99 16.07 6.84
CA ILE A 34 -3.83 15.36 6.31
C ILE A 34 -4.11 14.90 4.86
N GLN A 35 -3.19 15.24 3.96
CA GLN A 35 -3.19 14.75 2.58
C GLN A 35 -2.92 13.24 2.55
N ASN A 36 -3.75 12.49 1.82
CA ASN A 36 -3.75 11.03 1.78
C ASN A 36 -3.33 10.43 0.43
N GLN A 37 -3.31 11.24 -0.61
CA GLN A 37 -2.85 10.89 -1.97
C GLN A 37 -1.88 11.97 -2.46
N HIS A 38 -0.84 11.57 -3.18
CA HIS A 38 0.28 12.44 -3.52
C HIS A 38 0.63 12.38 -5.00
N GLY A 39 1.02 13.55 -5.52
CA GLY A 39 1.46 13.80 -6.89
C GLY A 39 0.35 13.88 -7.94
N ASP A 40 0.72 14.23 -9.17
CA ASP A 40 -0.12 14.30 -10.37
C ASP A 40 0.67 13.85 -11.61
N LYS A 41 0.03 13.78 -12.78
CA LYS A 41 0.56 13.19 -14.03
C LYS A 41 1.87 13.79 -14.54
N ASP A 42 2.19 15.04 -14.19
CA ASP A 42 3.40 15.75 -14.64
C ASP A 42 4.47 15.83 -13.53
N GLN A 43 4.20 15.15 -12.40
CA GLN A 43 5.05 15.15 -11.21
C GLN A 43 5.61 13.76 -10.93
N ARG A 44 6.75 13.74 -10.25
CA ARG A 44 7.34 12.56 -9.61
C ARG A 44 7.37 12.75 -8.10
N ILE A 45 7.40 11.64 -7.39
CA ILE A 45 7.49 11.62 -5.94
C ILE A 45 8.86 11.10 -5.54
N ILE A 46 9.53 11.82 -4.64
CA ILE A 46 10.77 11.37 -4.03
C ILE A 46 10.47 10.96 -2.60
N TYR A 47 10.58 9.67 -2.31
CA TYR A 47 10.54 9.13 -0.95
C TYR A 47 11.94 9.19 -0.34
N THR A 48 12.07 9.85 0.81
CA THR A 48 13.33 10.03 1.55
C THR A 48 13.42 9.00 2.67
N SER A 49 14.05 7.87 2.33
CA SER A 49 14.38 6.83 3.29
C SER A 49 15.48 7.31 4.24
N PRO A 50 15.44 6.97 5.54
CA PRO A 50 16.53 7.28 6.45
C PRO A 50 17.72 6.33 6.30
N THR A 51 17.56 5.20 5.60
CA THR A 51 18.54 4.11 5.50
C THR A 51 18.89 3.75 4.05
N LEU A 52 17.98 3.96 3.10
CA LEU A 52 18.09 3.56 1.70
C LEU A 52 18.38 4.74 0.74
N GLY A 53 18.36 5.98 1.24
CA GLY A 53 18.51 7.19 0.43
C GLY A 53 17.20 7.62 -0.24
N GLU A 54 17.29 8.24 -1.41
CA GLU A 54 16.11 8.70 -2.15
C GLU A 54 15.59 7.61 -3.08
N ILE A 55 14.27 7.39 -3.04
CA ILE A 55 13.54 6.49 -3.95
C ILE A 55 12.66 7.38 -4.84
N VAL A 56 12.84 7.27 -6.15
CA VAL A 56 12.18 8.12 -7.15
C VAL A 56 11.03 7.36 -7.79
N LEU A 57 9.81 7.89 -7.69
CA LEU A 57 8.60 7.28 -8.25
C LEU A 57 7.98 8.21 -9.31
N GLU A 58 7.89 7.70 -10.52
CA GLU A 58 7.04 8.26 -11.56
C GLU A 58 5.58 7.81 -11.33
N LEU A 59 4.66 8.65 -11.83
CA LEU A 59 3.23 8.42 -11.71
C LEU A 59 2.63 8.03 -13.06
N SER A 60 1.78 7.00 -13.06
CA SER A 60 1.17 6.52 -14.29
C SER A 60 0.26 7.60 -14.89
N SER A 61 0.31 7.80 -16.20
CA SER A 61 -0.70 8.61 -16.91
C SER A 61 -1.87 7.72 -17.33
N PRO A 62 -3.08 7.84 -16.73
CA PRO A 62 -4.16 6.91 -17.01
C PRO A 62 -4.72 7.10 -18.43
N ALA A 63 -4.87 6.01 -19.18
CA ALA A 63 -5.51 6.05 -20.49
C ALA A 63 -7.05 6.08 -20.36
N GLY A 64 -7.65 7.22 -20.67
CA GLY A 64 -9.10 7.40 -20.68
C GLY A 64 -9.77 7.26 -19.31
N GLU A 65 -11.09 7.13 -19.29
CA GLU A 65 -11.88 7.07 -18.04
C GLU A 65 -11.63 5.77 -17.27
N LYS A 66 -11.51 4.64 -17.97
CA LYS A 66 -11.25 3.33 -17.34
C LYS A 66 -9.92 3.29 -16.58
N GLY A 67 -8.85 3.85 -17.15
CA GLY A 67 -7.56 3.93 -16.47
C GLY A 67 -7.63 4.80 -15.21
N ARG A 68 -8.38 5.92 -15.24
CA ARG A 68 -8.53 6.81 -14.07
C ARG A 68 -9.20 6.11 -12.90
N LEU A 69 -10.13 5.20 -13.17
CA LEU A 69 -10.81 4.40 -12.15
C LEU A 69 -9.89 3.38 -11.47
N LEU A 70 -8.66 3.17 -11.94
CA LEU A 70 -7.69 2.30 -11.28
C LEU A 70 -6.93 3.01 -10.15
N PHE A 71 -6.91 4.34 -10.12
CA PHE A 71 -6.22 5.14 -9.08
C PHE A 71 -4.72 4.84 -8.86
N ALA A 72 -4.08 4.12 -9.78
CA ALA A 72 -2.65 3.77 -9.74
C ALA A 72 -1.69 4.95 -9.99
N HIS A 73 -2.23 6.13 -10.30
CA HIS A 73 -1.49 7.36 -10.62
C HIS A 73 -1.17 8.22 -9.39
N TYR A 74 -1.53 7.77 -8.19
CA TYR A 74 -1.18 8.44 -6.95
C TYR A 74 -0.36 7.52 -6.05
N LEU A 75 0.52 8.11 -5.25
CA LEU A 75 1.03 7.44 -4.06
C LEU A 75 0.06 7.68 -2.90
N TRP A 76 -0.41 6.59 -2.29
CA TRP A 76 -1.31 6.64 -1.15
C TRP A 76 -0.55 6.48 0.18
N ASN A 77 -1.05 7.09 1.26
CA ASN A 77 -0.43 7.00 2.59
C ASN A 77 -0.23 5.56 3.09
N ALA A 78 -1.07 4.61 2.65
CA ALA A 78 -0.89 3.21 3.01
C ALA A 78 0.44 2.62 2.51
N GLY A 79 0.88 2.99 1.29
CA GLY A 79 2.17 2.57 0.76
C GLY A 79 3.34 3.18 1.53
N LEU A 80 3.22 4.46 1.92
CA LEU A 80 4.19 5.13 2.79
C LEU A 80 4.30 4.45 4.16
N GLN A 81 3.16 4.10 4.76
CA GLN A 81 3.16 3.49 6.09
C GLN A 81 3.80 2.10 6.09
N LEU A 82 3.57 1.30 5.05
CA LEU A 82 4.21 -0.01 4.88
C LEU A 82 5.71 0.13 4.65
N ALA A 83 6.14 1.09 3.82
CA ALA A 83 7.56 1.40 3.64
C ALA A 83 8.25 1.75 4.97
N GLU A 84 7.65 2.62 5.79
CA GLU A 84 8.20 2.92 7.12
C GLU A 84 8.26 1.69 8.03
N PHE A 85 7.26 0.80 7.99
CA PHE A 85 7.28 -0.42 8.78
C PHE A 85 8.43 -1.35 8.38
N PHE A 86 8.70 -1.52 7.10
CA PHE A 86 9.82 -2.35 6.64
C PHE A 86 11.17 -1.78 7.07
N GLU A 87 11.32 -0.46 7.03
CA GLU A 87 12.53 0.23 7.50
C GLU A 87 12.71 0.19 9.03
N GLU A 88 11.62 0.19 9.80
CA GLU A 88 11.66 0.05 11.26
C GLU A 88 12.08 -1.35 11.71
N GLY A 89 11.77 -2.39 10.91
CA GLY A 89 12.15 -3.78 11.14
C GLY A 89 11.73 -4.35 12.51
N ASP A 90 12.59 -5.18 13.11
CA ASP A 90 12.41 -5.80 14.45
C ASP A 90 12.58 -4.79 15.61
N GLY A 91 13.05 -3.57 15.34
CA GLY A 91 13.78 -2.79 16.33
C GLY A 91 12.97 -1.94 17.34
N LYS A 92 11.63 -1.87 17.28
CA LYS A 92 10.91 -0.82 18.06
C LYS A 92 9.60 -1.19 18.74
N ARG A 93 9.01 -2.37 18.51
CA ARG A 93 7.69 -2.69 19.08
C ARG A 93 7.73 -4.00 19.83
N GLY A 94 7.98 -3.91 21.14
CA GLY A 94 7.95 -5.05 22.05
C GLY A 94 6.67 -5.87 21.86
N GLY A 95 6.83 -7.10 21.36
CA GLY A 95 5.80 -8.14 21.29
C GLY A 95 4.78 -8.04 20.13
N ARG A 96 5.01 -7.22 19.10
CA ARG A 96 4.12 -7.13 17.91
C ARG A 96 4.72 -7.77 16.66
N GLU A 97 3.92 -7.89 15.59
CA GLU A 97 4.36 -8.44 14.30
C GLU A 97 5.66 -7.77 13.86
N ARG A 98 6.62 -8.60 13.45
CA ARG A 98 7.87 -8.13 12.87
C ARG A 98 7.63 -7.85 11.40
N TRP A 99 7.65 -6.58 11.03
CA TRP A 99 7.56 -6.12 9.64
C TRP A 99 8.89 -6.39 8.88
N GLU A 100 9.44 -7.59 9.07
CA GLU A 100 10.71 -8.03 8.52
C GLU A 100 10.47 -8.77 7.21
N VAL A 101 11.19 -8.32 6.19
CA VAL A 101 11.14 -8.83 4.82
C VAL A 101 12.45 -9.48 4.39
N THR A 102 13.51 -9.43 5.20
CA THR A 102 14.82 -9.95 4.83
C THR A 102 14.75 -11.45 4.58
N GLY A 103 15.14 -11.88 3.37
CA GLY A 103 15.07 -13.27 2.93
C GLY A 103 13.65 -13.79 2.64
N GLU A 104 12.64 -12.92 2.68
CA GLU A 104 11.25 -13.31 2.42
C GLU A 104 10.91 -13.26 0.93
N ARG A 105 9.89 -14.03 0.53
CA ARG A 105 9.28 -13.97 -0.81
C ARG A 105 8.00 -13.18 -0.72
N VAL A 106 7.96 -12.05 -1.41
CA VAL A 106 6.93 -11.02 -1.25
C VAL A 106 6.13 -10.88 -2.55
N LEU A 107 4.80 -10.86 -2.43
CA LEU A 107 3.90 -10.43 -3.50
C LEU A 107 3.16 -9.18 -3.05
N GLU A 108 3.25 -8.10 -3.81
CA GLU A 108 2.38 -6.93 -3.64
C GLU A 108 1.24 -7.02 -4.65
N VAL A 109 -0.02 -6.98 -4.18
CA VAL A 109 -1.22 -6.94 -5.02
C VAL A 109 -1.80 -5.52 -5.03
N GLY A 110 -2.06 -4.97 -6.23
CA GLY A 110 -2.48 -3.58 -6.36
C GLY A 110 -1.36 -2.61 -5.96
N SER A 111 -0.21 -2.75 -6.62
CA SER A 111 1.03 -2.07 -6.24
C SER A 111 1.01 -0.55 -6.51
N GLY A 112 0.18 -0.07 -7.44
CA GLY A 112 0.13 1.33 -7.84
C GLY A 112 1.50 1.84 -8.32
N THR A 113 2.11 2.72 -7.52
CA THR A 113 3.48 3.23 -7.77
C THR A 113 4.57 2.21 -7.44
N GLY A 114 4.28 1.21 -6.61
CA GLY A 114 5.19 0.15 -6.20
C GLY A 114 6.09 0.46 -5.01
N LEU A 115 5.83 1.54 -4.27
CA LEU A 115 6.72 1.97 -3.18
C LEU A 115 6.96 0.86 -2.14
N ALA A 116 5.90 0.18 -1.68
CA ALA A 116 6.05 -0.80 -0.60
C ALA A 116 6.86 -2.03 -1.07
N GLY A 117 6.59 -2.56 -2.26
CA GLY A 117 7.38 -3.64 -2.86
C GLY A 117 8.83 -3.24 -3.16
N ILE A 118 9.08 -2.03 -3.67
CA ILE A 118 10.44 -1.51 -3.91
C ILE A 118 11.22 -1.42 -2.60
N VAL A 119 10.62 -0.85 -1.55
CA VAL A 119 11.25 -0.77 -0.23
C VAL A 119 11.46 -2.16 0.35
N ALA A 120 10.51 -3.08 0.18
CA ALA A 120 10.68 -4.46 0.64
C ALA A 120 11.89 -5.16 -0.02
N ALA A 121 12.09 -4.95 -1.33
CA ALA A 121 13.26 -5.46 -2.04
C ALA A 121 14.57 -4.85 -1.51
N LEU A 122 14.61 -3.53 -1.33
CA LEU A 122 15.78 -2.81 -0.81
C LEU A 122 16.10 -3.17 0.66
N MET A 123 15.09 -3.57 1.44
CA MET A 123 15.24 -4.10 2.81
C MET A 123 15.63 -5.58 2.85
N GLY A 124 15.95 -6.18 1.69
CA GLY A 124 16.60 -7.49 1.59
C GLY A 124 15.65 -8.67 1.38
N ALA A 125 14.44 -8.46 0.87
CA ALA A 125 13.61 -9.56 0.38
C ALA A 125 14.35 -10.39 -0.69
N GLU A 126 14.17 -11.72 -0.63
CA GLU A 126 14.81 -12.64 -1.58
C GLU A 126 14.22 -12.45 -2.98
N GLU A 127 12.90 -12.36 -3.06
CA GLU A 127 12.12 -12.18 -4.28
C GLU A 127 10.94 -11.26 -4.00
N VAL A 128 10.69 -10.31 -4.89
CA VAL A 128 9.52 -9.43 -4.83
C VAL A 128 8.81 -9.44 -6.18
N ILE A 129 7.52 -9.76 -6.17
CA ILE A 129 6.65 -9.56 -7.33
C ILE A 129 5.71 -8.40 -7.02
N LEU A 130 5.81 -7.33 -7.80
CA LEU A 130 4.85 -6.24 -7.78
C LEU A 130 3.80 -6.51 -8.85
N SER A 131 2.56 -6.67 -8.41
CA SER A 131 1.43 -6.94 -9.30
C SER A 131 0.35 -5.87 -9.25
N ASP A 132 -0.24 -5.60 -10.41
CA ASP A 132 -1.36 -4.68 -10.57
C ASP A 132 -2.27 -5.12 -11.71
N TYR A 133 -3.41 -4.45 -11.90
CA TYR A 133 -4.33 -4.73 -12.98
C TYR A 133 -3.59 -4.75 -14.33
N PRO A 134 -3.91 -5.68 -15.26
CA PRO A 134 -3.22 -5.83 -16.53
C PRO A 134 -3.54 -4.70 -17.53
N ASP A 135 -3.21 -3.47 -17.15
CA ASP A 135 -3.22 -2.26 -17.98
C ASP A 135 -1.79 -1.88 -18.37
N GLU A 136 -1.57 -1.59 -19.65
CA GLU A 136 -0.25 -1.31 -20.20
C GLU A 136 0.41 -0.08 -19.55
N ASN A 137 -0.34 0.96 -19.20
CA ASN A 137 0.22 2.18 -18.61
C ASN A 137 0.60 1.97 -17.15
N VAL A 138 -0.23 1.24 -16.40
CA VAL A 138 0.04 0.89 -15.00
C VAL A 138 1.30 0.03 -14.92
N LEU A 139 1.37 -1.05 -15.72
CA LEU A 139 2.52 -1.96 -15.70
C LEU A 139 3.80 -1.30 -16.25
N ALA A 140 3.71 -0.44 -17.26
CA ALA A 140 4.86 0.30 -17.77
C ALA A 140 5.41 1.29 -16.73
N ASN A 141 4.53 1.99 -16.01
CA ASN A 141 4.94 2.89 -14.93
C ASN A 141 5.60 2.12 -13.78
N LEU A 142 4.97 1.03 -13.34
CA LEU A 142 5.52 0.19 -12.28
C LEU A 142 6.89 -0.39 -12.66
N THR A 143 7.06 -0.83 -13.91
CA THR A 143 8.35 -1.29 -14.46
C THR A 143 9.39 -0.17 -14.46
N THR A 144 9.01 1.05 -14.84
CA THR A 144 9.90 2.22 -14.81
C THR A 144 10.38 2.52 -13.39
N ASN A 145 9.47 2.46 -12.40
CA ASN A 145 9.81 2.68 -11.00
C ASN A 145 10.74 1.60 -10.45
N VAL A 146 10.51 0.33 -10.80
CA VAL A 146 11.42 -0.76 -10.43
C VAL A 146 12.81 -0.53 -11.03
N ALA A 147 12.91 -0.24 -12.34
CA ALA A 147 14.19 -0.02 -13.01
C ALA A 147 15.00 1.13 -12.38
N LYS A 148 14.34 2.25 -12.04
CA LYS A 148 14.99 3.42 -11.44
C LYS A 148 15.61 3.14 -10.07
N ASN A 149 14.95 2.31 -9.25
CA ASN A 149 15.30 2.16 -7.85
C ASN A 149 16.03 0.85 -7.53
N ILE A 150 15.80 -0.21 -8.30
CA ILE A 150 16.35 -1.54 -8.05
C ILE A 150 17.57 -1.81 -8.93
N GLU A 151 17.48 -1.61 -10.25
CA GLU A 151 18.58 -1.96 -11.17
C GLU A 151 19.83 -1.11 -10.92
N VAL A 152 19.65 0.14 -10.46
CA VAL A 152 20.75 1.03 -10.08
C VAL A 152 21.49 0.56 -8.82
N ASN A 153 20.78 -0.13 -7.91
CA ASN A 153 21.28 -0.49 -6.58
C ASN A 153 21.59 -1.98 -6.40
N GLY A 154 21.09 -2.86 -7.27
CA GLY A 154 21.44 -4.29 -7.36
C GLY A 154 20.84 -5.20 -6.27
N PHE A 155 19.65 -4.89 -5.75
CA PHE A 155 19.02 -5.64 -4.64
C PHE A 155 17.83 -6.52 -5.09
N GLY A 156 17.87 -7.81 -4.74
CA GLY A 156 16.73 -8.74 -4.87
C GLY A 156 16.36 -9.17 -6.29
N ASP A 157 15.57 -10.25 -6.42
CA ASP A 157 14.89 -10.60 -7.67
C ASP A 157 13.52 -9.91 -7.70
N VAL A 158 13.41 -8.79 -8.44
CA VAL A 158 12.20 -7.97 -8.51
C VAL A 158 11.54 -8.09 -9.88
N LYS A 159 10.26 -8.47 -9.90
CA LYS A 159 9.46 -8.65 -11.13
C LYS A 159 8.19 -7.83 -11.09
N VAL A 160 7.77 -7.34 -12.25
CA VAL A 160 6.47 -6.71 -12.46
C VAL A 160 5.54 -7.67 -13.20
N GLN A 161 4.30 -7.80 -12.73
CA GLN A 161 3.33 -8.74 -13.28
C GLN A 161 1.92 -8.15 -13.37
N GLY A 162 1.23 -8.38 -14.48
CA GLY A 162 -0.21 -8.14 -14.57
C GLY A 162 -1.00 -9.21 -13.83
N HIS A 163 -1.86 -8.80 -12.89
CA HIS A 163 -2.75 -9.67 -12.13
C HIS A 163 -4.07 -8.98 -11.82
N GLU A 164 -5.17 -9.49 -12.39
CA GLU A 164 -6.52 -9.08 -11.99
C GLU A 164 -6.95 -9.91 -10.78
N TRP A 165 -7.42 -9.24 -9.71
CA TRP A 165 -7.82 -9.93 -8.49
C TRP A 165 -8.90 -10.98 -8.76
N GLY A 166 -8.71 -12.18 -8.22
CA GLY A 166 -9.64 -13.29 -8.33
C GLY A 166 -9.47 -14.14 -9.58
N VAL A 167 -8.61 -13.76 -10.53
CA VAL A 167 -8.17 -14.61 -11.64
C VAL A 167 -7.07 -15.54 -11.13
N LEU A 168 -7.36 -16.84 -11.00
CA LEU A 168 -6.45 -17.80 -10.33
C LEU A 168 -6.02 -18.98 -11.21
N THR A 169 -6.49 -19.01 -12.45
CA THR A 169 -6.28 -20.15 -13.38
C THR A 169 -5.31 -19.83 -14.51
N ASP A 170 -4.75 -18.62 -14.55
CA ASP A 170 -3.73 -18.23 -15.51
C ASP A 170 -2.35 -18.80 -15.14
N GLY A 171 -1.38 -18.63 -16.04
CA GLY A 171 -0.03 -19.18 -15.86
C GLY A 171 0.64 -18.63 -14.60
N PHE A 172 0.57 -17.31 -14.39
CA PHE A 172 1.16 -16.65 -13.22
C PHE A 172 0.58 -17.18 -11.90
N SER A 173 -0.75 -17.25 -11.81
CA SER A 173 -1.42 -17.70 -10.58
C SER A 173 -1.13 -19.16 -10.27
N MET A 174 -1.11 -20.02 -11.30
CA MET A 174 -0.83 -21.43 -11.11
C MET A 174 0.64 -21.68 -10.74
N GLU A 175 1.58 -20.94 -11.32
CA GLU A 175 3.01 -21.04 -11.00
C GLU A 175 3.34 -20.58 -9.57
N ASN A 176 2.62 -19.56 -9.08
CA ASN A 176 2.92 -18.92 -7.80
C ASN A 176 1.94 -19.27 -6.67
N LYS A 177 1.13 -20.33 -6.85
CA LYS A 177 0.19 -20.80 -5.83
C LYS A 177 0.93 -21.13 -4.53
N GLU A 178 0.49 -20.52 -3.43
CA GLU A 178 0.98 -20.73 -2.06
C GLU A 178 2.50 -20.57 -1.91
N ARG A 179 3.11 -19.67 -2.69
CA ARG A 179 4.57 -19.48 -2.79
C ARG A 179 5.12 -18.38 -1.89
N PHE A 180 4.31 -17.38 -1.55
CA PHE A 180 4.79 -16.16 -0.89
C PHE A 180 4.63 -16.23 0.61
N SER A 181 5.70 -15.89 1.33
CA SER A 181 5.68 -15.75 2.78
C SER A 181 5.09 -14.42 3.23
N ARG A 182 5.06 -13.42 2.36
CA ARG A 182 4.37 -12.15 2.55
C ARG A 182 3.50 -11.81 1.34
N VAL A 183 2.24 -11.48 1.59
CA VAL A 183 1.37 -10.85 0.59
C VAL A 183 0.98 -9.47 1.09
N ILE A 184 1.28 -8.43 0.33
CA ILE A 184 1.06 -7.03 0.71
C ILE A 184 -0.11 -6.48 -0.10
N ALA A 185 -1.00 -5.72 0.54
CA ALA A 185 -1.99 -4.90 -0.13
C ALA A 185 -1.99 -3.49 0.49
N SER A 186 -1.59 -2.49 -0.30
CA SER A 186 -1.60 -1.09 0.09
C SER A 186 -2.75 -0.35 -0.57
N ASP A 187 -3.67 0.17 0.24
CA ASP A 187 -4.86 0.93 -0.16
C ASP A 187 -5.80 0.26 -1.18
N CYS A 188 -5.96 -1.05 -1.09
CA CYS A 188 -6.76 -1.86 -2.03
C CYS A 188 -8.24 -2.03 -1.64
N LEU A 189 -8.72 -1.39 -0.56
CA LEU A 189 -10.02 -1.70 0.06
C LEU A 189 -11.18 -0.78 -0.35
N TRP A 190 -10.95 0.17 -1.26
CA TRP A 190 -11.94 1.18 -1.65
C TRP A 190 -13.09 0.64 -2.55
N MET A 191 -12.97 -0.58 -3.09
CA MET A 191 -14.00 -1.26 -3.90
C MET A 191 -14.65 -2.44 -3.14
N PRO A 192 -15.78 -2.24 -2.44
CA PRO A 192 -16.44 -3.32 -1.69
C PRO A 192 -16.73 -4.57 -2.52
N TRP A 193 -17.14 -4.40 -3.78
CA TRP A 193 -17.45 -5.52 -4.69
C TRP A 193 -16.22 -6.32 -5.12
N GLN A 194 -15.01 -5.82 -4.89
CA GLN A 194 -13.76 -6.53 -5.18
C GLN A 194 -13.15 -7.22 -3.95
N HIS A 195 -13.67 -6.97 -2.74
CA HIS A 195 -13.10 -7.54 -1.50
C HIS A 195 -12.99 -9.07 -1.57
N GLY A 196 -14.04 -9.75 -2.05
CA GLY A 196 -14.02 -11.20 -2.21
C GLY A 196 -12.97 -11.68 -3.22
N ASN A 197 -12.72 -10.93 -4.28
CA ASN A 197 -11.71 -11.26 -5.29
C ASN A 197 -10.28 -11.04 -4.75
N LEU A 198 -10.08 -9.96 -3.99
CA LEU A 198 -8.83 -9.66 -3.31
C LEU A 198 -8.50 -10.73 -2.25
N LEU A 199 -9.46 -11.09 -1.39
CA LEU A 199 -9.30 -12.14 -0.38
C LEU A 199 -8.93 -13.48 -1.01
N ARG A 200 -9.59 -13.87 -2.12
CA ARG A 200 -9.23 -15.10 -2.85
C ARG A 200 -7.81 -15.05 -3.41
N SER A 201 -7.38 -13.90 -3.95
CA SER A 201 -6.01 -13.73 -4.44
C SER A 201 -5.00 -13.85 -3.30
N ILE A 202 -5.22 -13.12 -2.20
CA ILE A 202 -4.37 -13.18 -1.01
C ILE A 202 -4.24 -14.62 -0.53
N ARG A 203 -5.37 -15.33 -0.34
CA ARG A 203 -5.35 -16.71 0.11
C ARG A 203 -4.60 -17.64 -0.85
N TRP A 204 -4.78 -17.45 -2.16
CA TRP A 204 -4.21 -18.31 -3.18
C TRP A 204 -2.68 -18.24 -3.21
N PHE A 205 -2.13 -17.04 -3.09
CA PHE A 205 -0.70 -16.78 -3.17
C PHE A 205 0.04 -16.99 -1.85
N LEU A 206 -0.64 -16.82 -0.72
CA LEU A 206 -0.05 -16.92 0.61
C LEU A 206 0.32 -18.37 0.94
N LYS A 207 1.58 -18.61 1.33
CA LYS A 207 2.04 -19.92 1.83
C LYS A 207 1.47 -20.23 3.23
N GLU A 208 1.58 -21.48 3.68
CA GLU A 208 0.93 -21.97 4.91
C GLU A 208 1.22 -21.12 6.17
N ASP A 209 2.49 -20.83 6.46
CA ASP A 209 2.98 -19.99 7.55
C ASP A 209 3.17 -18.51 7.13
N GLY A 210 2.65 -18.13 5.97
CA GLY A 210 2.74 -16.77 5.44
C GLY A 210 1.81 -15.78 6.16
N ARG A 211 2.14 -14.49 6.06
CA ARG A 211 1.32 -13.39 6.58
C ARG A 211 0.93 -12.45 5.46
N ALA A 212 -0.34 -12.06 5.42
CA ALA A 212 -0.79 -10.99 4.54
C ALA A 212 -0.86 -9.68 5.30
N TRP A 213 -0.18 -8.67 4.79
CA TRP A 213 -0.04 -7.35 5.39
C TRP A 213 -0.91 -6.35 4.63
N ILE A 214 -1.97 -5.89 5.29
CA ILE A 214 -2.98 -5.03 4.71
C ILE A 214 -2.89 -3.67 5.38
N CYS A 215 -2.69 -2.63 4.58
CA CYS A 215 -2.75 -1.25 5.05
C CYS A 215 -3.68 -0.47 4.12
N ALA A 216 -4.66 0.26 4.65
CA ALA A 216 -5.58 1.04 3.83
C ALA A 216 -6.12 2.26 4.58
N GLY A 217 -6.38 3.37 3.88
CA GLY A 217 -6.88 4.61 4.46
C GLY A 217 -8.39 4.73 4.43
N PHE A 218 -8.98 5.38 5.44
CA PHE A 218 -10.44 5.59 5.51
C PHE A 218 -10.95 6.73 4.62
N HIS A 219 -10.22 7.10 3.57
CA HIS A 219 -10.59 8.20 2.69
C HIS A 219 -11.91 7.92 1.92
N THR A 220 -12.19 6.66 1.60
CA THR A 220 -13.48 6.20 1.06
C THR A 220 -14.53 5.86 2.13
N GLY A 221 -14.12 5.82 3.40
CA GLY A 221 -15.00 5.59 4.55
C GLY A 221 -14.99 4.13 5.05
N ARG A 222 -15.07 3.97 6.37
CA ARG A 222 -15.03 2.68 7.05
C ARG A 222 -16.12 1.72 6.62
N GLU A 223 -17.33 2.22 6.35
CA GLU A 223 -18.47 1.40 5.93
C GLU A 223 -18.17 0.58 4.67
N LEU A 224 -17.48 1.19 3.69
CA LEU A 224 -17.10 0.52 2.45
C LEU A 224 -15.98 -0.50 2.65
N MET A 225 -15.10 -0.29 3.63
CA MET A 225 -13.90 -1.10 3.83
C MET A 225 -14.11 -2.25 4.81
N ARG A 226 -14.95 -2.07 5.84
CA ARG A 226 -15.06 -3.00 6.98
C ARG A 226 -15.50 -4.42 6.56
N GLY A 227 -16.25 -4.54 5.46
CA GLY A 227 -16.68 -5.82 4.91
C GLY A 227 -15.52 -6.77 4.62
N PHE A 228 -14.36 -6.25 4.22
CA PHE A 228 -13.14 -7.03 3.99
C PHE A 228 -12.69 -7.79 5.25
N PHE A 229 -12.93 -7.21 6.44
CA PHE A 229 -12.51 -7.74 7.74
C PHE A 229 -13.61 -8.51 8.48
N GLU A 230 -14.79 -8.68 7.87
CA GLU A 230 -15.86 -9.46 8.49
C GLU A 230 -15.48 -10.95 8.57
N GLU A 231 -15.72 -11.57 9.72
CA GLU A 231 -15.33 -12.96 10.00
C GLU A 231 -15.89 -13.95 8.99
N GLU A 232 -17.12 -13.72 8.50
CA GLU A 232 -17.76 -14.55 7.48
C GLU A 232 -16.98 -14.52 6.15
N ASN A 233 -16.58 -13.33 5.68
CA ASN A 233 -15.84 -13.15 4.42
C ASN A 233 -14.43 -13.74 4.51
N LEU A 234 -13.75 -13.52 5.65
CA LEU A 234 -12.43 -14.09 5.91
C LEU A 234 -12.48 -15.62 5.99
N THR A 235 -13.45 -16.16 6.73
CA THR A 235 -13.64 -17.61 6.87
C THR A 235 -13.97 -18.26 5.53
N ALA A 236 -14.84 -17.66 4.73
CA ALA A 236 -15.17 -18.15 3.39
C ALA A 236 -13.93 -18.17 2.46
N ALA A 237 -12.99 -17.23 2.67
CA ALA A 237 -11.72 -17.20 1.97
C ALA A 237 -10.62 -18.07 2.62
N GLY A 238 -10.87 -18.75 3.74
CA GLY A 238 -9.85 -19.55 4.44
C GLY A 238 -8.73 -18.71 5.08
N LEU A 239 -9.07 -17.50 5.52
CA LEU A 239 -8.19 -16.55 6.21
C LEU A 239 -8.77 -16.21 7.58
N GLU A 240 -7.93 -15.71 8.48
CA GLU A 240 -8.33 -15.09 9.73
C GLU A 240 -7.44 -13.91 10.07
N ILE A 241 -7.96 -12.97 10.89
CA ILE A 241 -7.19 -11.83 11.39
C ILE A 241 -6.26 -12.34 12.50
N GLU A 242 -4.95 -12.13 12.33
CA GLU A 242 -3.97 -12.29 13.39
C GLU A 242 -3.90 -11.03 14.26
N THR A 243 -3.80 -9.85 13.63
CA THR A 243 -3.85 -8.56 14.32
C THR A 243 -4.57 -7.51 13.47
N ILE A 244 -5.26 -6.56 14.11
CA ILE A 244 -5.87 -5.42 13.44
C ILE A 244 -5.91 -4.20 14.38
N TYR A 245 -5.52 -3.04 13.87
CA TYR A 245 -5.54 -1.77 14.60
C TYR A 245 -5.60 -0.59 13.63
N GLU A 246 -5.73 0.62 14.15
CA GLU A 246 -5.67 1.84 13.35
C GLU A 246 -4.48 2.68 13.77
N ARG A 247 -3.88 3.39 12.80
CA ARG A 247 -2.76 4.31 13.02
C ARG A 247 -2.94 5.57 12.20
N ASP A 248 -2.70 6.74 12.80
CA ASP A 248 -2.71 8.01 12.08
C ASP A 248 -1.33 8.39 11.52
N ALA A 249 -1.27 9.42 10.70
CA ALA A 249 -0.02 9.91 10.13
C ALA A 249 0.97 10.48 11.17
N ASN A 250 0.56 10.72 12.42
CA ASN A 250 1.45 11.10 13.52
C ASN A 250 1.99 9.89 14.29
N GLY A 251 1.61 8.67 13.88
CA GLY A 251 1.98 7.42 14.52
C GLY A 251 1.16 7.09 15.78
N VAL A 252 0.07 7.82 16.03
CA VAL A 252 -0.88 7.49 17.11
C VAL A 252 -1.65 6.25 16.70
N GLU A 253 -1.70 5.27 17.60
CA GLU A 253 -2.40 4.01 17.36
C GLU A 253 -3.63 3.88 18.26
N ARG A 254 -4.62 3.14 17.77
CA ARG A 254 -5.84 2.81 18.51
C ARG A 254 -6.43 1.48 18.04
N GLU A 255 -7.29 0.91 18.86
CA GLU A 255 -7.99 -0.34 18.53
C GLU A 255 -8.91 -0.16 17.31
N TRP A 256 -9.00 -1.20 16.48
CA TRP A 256 -9.96 -1.27 15.39
C TRP A 256 -11.39 -1.42 15.93
N VAL A 257 -12.32 -0.69 15.31
CA VAL A 257 -13.76 -0.86 15.52
C VAL A 257 -14.49 -0.88 14.19
N ALA A 258 -15.61 -1.59 14.12
CA ALA A 258 -16.42 -1.68 12.90
C ALA A 258 -17.27 -0.42 12.60
N ASP A 259 -17.39 0.48 13.58
CA ASP A 259 -18.14 1.74 13.50
C ASP A 259 -17.57 2.74 14.54
N ARG A 260 -17.16 3.93 14.10
CA ARG A 260 -16.73 5.07 14.96
C ARG A 260 -17.77 6.19 15.05
N GLY A 261 -18.98 5.99 14.55
CA GLY A 261 -20.10 6.90 14.69
C GLY A 261 -19.90 8.25 14.01
N ALA A 262 -19.74 9.32 14.79
CA ALA A 262 -19.60 10.67 14.24
C ALA A 262 -18.31 10.87 13.43
N GLU A 263 -17.21 10.23 13.84
CA GLU A 263 -15.92 10.37 13.15
C GLU A 263 -15.97 9.80 11.73
N ASP A 264 -16.64 8.67 11.52
CA ASP A 264 -16.75 8.07 10.18
C ASP A 264 -17.55 8.96 9.21
N ARG A 265 -18.37 9.89 9.72
CA ARG A 265 -19.10 10.88 8.91
C ARG A 265 -18.30 12.15 8.62
N ASP A 266 -17.22 12.37 9.37
CA ASP A 266 -16.31 13.48 9.16
C ASP A 266 -15.13 13.03 8.28
N ALA A 267 -15.17 13.45 7.02
CA ALA A 267 -14.15 13.10 6.04
C ALA A 267 -12.74 13.56 6.44
N ILE A 268 -12.63 14.70 7.12
CA ILE A 268 -11.34 15.25 7.59
C ILE A 268 -10.83 14.40 8.75
N ALA A 269 -11.68 14.11 9.72
CA ALA A 269 -11.29 13.34 10.89
C ALA A 269 -10.87 11.90 10.55
N ARG A 270 -11.51 11.26 9.55
CA ARG A 270 -11.24 9.86 9.19
C ARG A 270 -10.04 9.69 8.25
N LYS A 271 -9.80 10.60 7.29
CA LYS A 271 -8.80 10.40 6.23
C LYS A 271 -7.35 10.34 6.73
N ARG A 272 -7.08 10.88 7.92
CA ARG A 272 -5.75 10.78 8.57
C ARG A 272 -5.41 9.37 9.08
N TRP A 273 -6.40 8.50 9.20
CA TRP A 273 -6.24 7.18 9.78
C TRP A 273 -6.11 6.10 8.71
N LEU A 274 -5.25 5.13 9.01
CA LEU A 274 -5.06 3.90 8.26
C LEU A 274 -5.52 2.73 9.14
N VAL A 275 -6.20 1.74 8.55
CA VAL A 275 -6.30 0.40 9.15
C VAL A 275 -5.06 -0.38 8.79
N ILE A 276 -4.51 -1.09 9.79
CA ILE A 276 -3.37 -1.99 9.63
C ILE A 276 -3.83 -3.35 10.13
N ALA A 277 -3.77 -4.35 9.25
CA ALA A 277 -4.16 -5.71 9.55
C ALA A 277 -3.10 -6.71 9.08
N VAL A 278 -2.93 -7.76 9.90
CA VAL A 278 -2.18 -8.96 9.54
C VAL A 278 -3.18 -10.09 9.45
N LEU A 279 -3.29 -10.70 8.28
CA LEU A 279 -4.08 -11.92 8.08
C LEU A 279 -3.15 -13.12 7.98
N ARG A 280 -3.63 -14.28 8.43
CA ARG A 280 -2.98 -15.57 8.19
C ARG A 280 -3.97 -16.57 7.66
N ARG A 281 -3.46 -17.70 7.16
CA ARG A 281 -4.30 -18.83 6.75
C ARG A 281 -4.94 -19.45 7.98
N ARG A 282 -6.19 -19.87 7.80
CA ARG A 282 -6.96 -20.67 8.76
C ARG A 282 -6.72 -22.16 8.54
#